data_AF-A0A949IU20-F1
#
_entry.id   AF-A0A949IU20-F1
#
_cell.length_a   1.000
_cell.length_b   1.000
_cell.length_c   1.000
_cell.angle_alpha   90.00
_cell.angle_beta   90.00
_cell.angle_gamma   90.00
#
_symmetry.space_group_name_H-M   'P 1'
#
loop_
_entity.id
_entity.type
_entity.pdbx_description
1 polymer ?
#
loop_
_entity_poly.entity_id
_entity_poly.type
_entity_poly.pdbx_seq_one_letter_code
_entity_poly.pdbx_strand_id
1 'polypeptide(L)' 'MMQHLGLPVWGQFLLEGILLFLEISAAAVVLTRANRNPYFAFLIIIPYVQIMAIWYLAFSKWPEKAAAKTV' A
#
# COMPACT_ATOMS: atom_id res chain seq x y z
N MET A 1 -11.30 -1.33 -28.78
CA MET A 1 -10.83 -1.31 -27.38
C MET A 1 -9.66 -0.34 -27.32
N MET A 2 -9.82 0.86 -26.74
CA MET A 2 -8.78 1.89 -26.79
C MET A 2 -7.56 1.46 -25.96
N GLN A 3 -6.46 1.11 -26.62
CA GLN A 3 -5.16 0.87 -25.98
C GLN A 3 -4.57 2.22 -25.59
N HIS A 4 -4.79 2.60 -24.33
CA HIS A 4 -4.46 3.91 -23.77
C HIS A 4 -2.96 4.08 -23.47
N LEU A 5 -2.20 2.97 -23.43
CA LEU A 5 -0.78 2.94 -23.06
C LEU A 5 0.15 2.45 -24.18
N GLY A 6 -0.36 2.21 -25.39
CA GLY A 6 0.42 1.62 -26.50
C GLY A 6 0.90 0.17 -26.25
N LEU A 7 0.44 -0.45 -25.15
CA LEU A 7 0.74 -1.82 -24.77
C LEU A 7 -0.39 -2.77 -25.21
N PRO A 8 -0.07 -4.04 -25.53
CA PRO A 8 -1.10 -5.07 -25.69
C PRO A 8 -1.89 -5.25 -24.40
N VAL A 9 -3.13 -5.74 -24.50
CA VAL A 9 -4.07 -5.85 -23.36
C VAL A 9 -3.47 -6.63 -22.17
N TRP A 10 -2.77 -7.73 -22.44
CA TRP A 10 -2.08 -8.49 -21.39
C TRP A 10 -0.98 -7.68 -20.69
N GLY A 11 -0.30 -6.79 -21.42
CA GLY A 11 0.76 -5.94 -20.89
C GLY A 11 0.21 -4.82 -20.00
N GLN A 12 -1.00 -4.35 -20.28
CA GLN A 12 -1.71 -3.40 -19.41
C GLN A 12 -2.05 -4.06 -18.06
N PHE A 13 -2.63 -5.26 -18.08
CA PHE A 13 -2.93 -6.01 -16.85
C PHE A 13 -1.67 -6.40 -16.06
N LEU A 14 -0.58 -6.74 -16.75
CA LEU A 14 0.70 -7.01 -16.10
C LEU A 14 1.22 -5.76 -15.37
N LEU A 15 1.20 -4.60 -16.04
CA LEU A 15 1.64 -3.33 -15.48
C LEU A 15 0.79 -2.93 -14.26
N GLU A 16 -0.53 -2.99 -14.39
CA GLU A 16 -1.47 -2.73 -13.29
C GLU A 16 -1.23 -3.66 -12.10
N GLY A 17 -1.05 -4.96 -12.36
CA GLY A 17 -0.75 -5.94 -11.31
C GLY A 17 0.57 -5.67 -10.59
N ILE A 18 1.61 -5.26 -11.31
CA ILE A 18 2.90 -4.87 -10.70
C ILE A 18 2.74 -3.64 -9.81
N LEU A 19 2.04 -2.60 -10.30
CA LEU A 19 1.81 -1.37 -9.53
C LEU A 19 1.03 -1.65 -8.25
N LEU A 20 -0.05 -2.44 -8.36
CA LEU A 20 -0.88 -2.82 -7.23
C LEU A 20 -0.10 -3.68 -6.22
N PHE A 21 0.73 -4.61 -6.69
CA PHE A 21 1.60 -5.41 -5.82
C PHE A 21 2.61 -4.55 -5.05
N LEU A 22 3.25 -3.59 -5.72
CA LEU A 22 4.19 -2.67 -5.08
C LEU A 22 3.50 -1.83 -4.01
N GLU A 23 2.29 -1.35 -4.29
CA GLU A 23 1.52 -0.54 -3.36
C GLU A 23 1.10 -1.31 -2.11
N ILE A 24 0.58 -2.54 -2.27
CA ILE A 24 0.25 -3.42 -1.14
C ILE A 24 1.50 -3.73 -0.32
N SER A 25 2.62 -4.02 -0.98
CA SER A 25 3.88 -4.33 -0.30
C SER A 25 4.38 -3.16 0.54
N ALA A 26 4.35 -1.94 -0.03
CA ALA A 26 4.73 -0.72 0.69
C ALA A 26 3.80 -0.48 1.88
N ALA A 27 2.49 -0.62 1.71
CA ALA A 27 1.52 -0.43 2.78
C ALA A 27 1.67 -1.46 3.90
N ALA A 28 1.94 -2.73 3.57
CA ALA A 28 2.20 -3.77 4.56
C ALA A 28 3.43 -3.44 5.42
N VAL A 29 4.51 -2.93 4.80
CA VAL A 29 5.72 -2.48 5.52
C VAL A 29 5.39 -1.32 6.46
N VAL A 30 4.63 -0.33 6.00
CA VAL A 30 4.22 0.82 6.82
C VAL A 30 3.34 0.37 7.98
N LEU A 31 2.34 -0.48 7.74
CA LEU A 31 1.45 -1.01 8.79
C LEU A 31 2.23 -1.81 9.83
N THR A 32 3.20 -2.62 9.40
CA THR A 32 4.08 -3.37 10.31
C THR A 32 4.91 -2.43 11.17
N ARG A 33 5.46 -1.36 10.59
CA ARG A 33 6.18 -0.32 11.33
C ARG A 33 5.28 0.48 12.27
N ALA A 34 4.01 0.64 11.93
CA ALA A 34 3.00 1.26 12.78
C ALA A 34 2.43 0.31 13.86
N ASN A 35 2.97 -0.91 13.99
CA ASN A 35 2.48 -1.96 14.89
C ASN A 35 0.98 -2.29 14.67
N ARG A 36 0.55 -2.26 13.41
CA ARG A 36 -0.81 -2.63 12.97
C ARG A 36 -0.75 -3.91 12.16
N ASN A 37 -1.92 -4.56 12.04
CA ASN A 37 -2.04 -5.78 11.27
C ASN A 37 -1.73 -5.50 9.76
N PRO A 38 -0.71 -6.12 9.16
CA PRO A 38 -0.33 -5.88 7.77
C PRO A 38 -1.41 -6.27 6.77
N TYR A 39 -2.36 -7.14 7.15
CA TYR A 39 -3.48 -7.53 6.28
C TYR A 39 -4.41 -6.35 5.95
N PHE A 40 -4.37 -5.24 6.71
CA PHE A 40 -5.08 -4.03 6.32
C PHE A 40 -4.55 -3.40 5.03
N ALA A 41 -3.36 -3.80 4.53
CA ALA A 41 -2.85 -3.38 3.23
C ALA A 41 -3.78 -3.80 2.07
N PHE A 42 -4.56 -4.87 2.23
CA PHE A 42 -5.52 -5.30 1.21
C PHE A 42 -6.67 -4.32 0.99
N LEU A 43 -6.93 -3.40 1.93
CA LEU A 43 -7.94 -2.36 1.77
C LEU A 43 -7.62 -1.40 0.61
N ILE A 44 -6.36 -1.35 0.17
CA ILE A 44 -5.89 -0.57 -0.99
C ILE A 44 -6.49 -1.07 -2.31
N ILE A 45 -6.86 -2.35 -2.39
CA ILE A 45 -7.47 -2.93 -3.59
C ILE A 45 -8.85 -2.30 -3.86
N ILE A 46 -9.54 -1.85 -2.81
CA ILE A 46 -10.87 -1.28 -2.93
C ILE A 46 -10.72 0.20 -3.34
N PRO A 47 -11.23 0.60 -4.52
CA PRO A 47 -11.21 1.99 -4.96
C PRO A 47 -11.86 2.90 -3.91
N TYR A 48 -11.37 4.13 -3.78
CA TYR A 48 -11.78 5.11 -2.76
C TYR A 48 -11.34 4.76 -1.31
N VAL A 49 -11.36 3.49 -0.91
CA VAL A 49 -10.80 3.04 0.38
C VAL A 49 -9.28 3.19 0.38
N GLN A 50 -8.63 2.98 -0.77
CA GLN A 50 -7.22 3.31 -0.99
C GLN A 50 -6.85 4.71 -0.51
N ILE A 51 -7.64 5.73 -0.87
CA ILE A 51 -7.36 7.12 -0.47
C ILE A 51 -7.46 7.23 1.06
N MET A 52 -8.51 6.68 1.66
CA MET A 52 -8.67 6.68 3.12
C MET A 52 -7.53 5.93 3.83
N ALA A 53 -7.06 4.81 3.27
CA ALA A 53 -5.96 4.02 3.82
C ALA A 53 -4.63 4.78 3.74
N ILE A 54 -4.34 5.43 2.62
CA ILE A 54 -3.16 6.28 2.45
C ILE A 54 -3.19 7.45 3.45
N TRP A 55 -4.34 8.11 3.61
CA TRP A 55 -4.51 9.17 4.59
C TRP A 55 -4.32 8.65 6.02
N TYR A 56 -4.97 7.54 6.37
CA TYR A 56 -4.81 6.93 7.68
C TYR A 56 -3.34 6.59 7.97
N LEU A 57 -2.60 6.05 7.01
CA LEU A 57 -1.17 5.77 7.14
C LEU A 57 -0.32 7.05 7.27
N ALA A 58 -0.57 8.06 6.42
CA ALA A 58 0.17 9.31 6.43
C ALA A 58 0.02 10.08 7.76
N PHE A 59 -1.18 10.05 8.35
CA PHE A 59 -1.49 10.74 9.61
C PHE A 59 -1.43 9.83 10.83
N SER A 60 -1.13 8.54 10.66
CA SER A 60 -0.89 7.65 11.79
C SER A 60 0.33 8.13 12.55
N LYS A 61 0.21 8.24 13.88
CA LYS A 61 1.38 8.48 14.73
C LYS A 61 2.29 7.28 14.57
N TRP A 62 3.40 7.49 13.88
CA TRP A 62 4.50 6.54 13.86
C TRP A 62 4.89 6.28 15.30
N PRO A 63 5.19 5.03 15.69
CA PRO A 63 5.71 4.79 17.02
C PRO A 63 6.92 5.71 17.17
N GLU A 64 6.77 6.74 18.01
CA GLU A 64 7.91 7.47 18.55
C GLU A 64 8.84 6.37 19.00
N LYS A 65 10.03 6.37 18.42
CA LYS A 65 11.07 5.36 18.57
C LYS A 65 10.83 4.52 19.83
N ALA A 66 10.96 3.21 19.71
CA ALA A 66 11.46 2.43 20.84
C ALA A 66 12.89 2.92 21.18
N ALA A 67 13.02 4.20 21.56
CA ALA A 67 14.11 4.77 22.29
C ALA A 67 13.80 4.40 23.73
N ALA A 68 14.67 3.58 24.30
CA ALA A 68 14.66 3.14 25.68
C ALA A 68 13.58 2.10 26.05
N LYS A 69 13.82 0.84 25.67
CA LYS A 69 13.58 -0.26 26.61
C LYS A 69 14.84 -1.14 26.70
N THR A 70 15.77 -0.64 27.52
CA THR A 70 16.59 -1.38 28.51
C THR A 70 16.88 -2.85 28.24
N VAL A 71 18.16 -3.20 27.99
CA VAL A 71 19.13 -3.77 28.95
C VAL A 71 20.53 -3.36 28.49
#